data_AF-A0A2V1E8F9-F1
#
_entry.id   AF-A0A2V1E8F9-F1
#
_cell.length_a   1.000
_cell.length_b   1.000
_cell.length_c   1.000
_cell.angle_alpha   90.00
_cell.angle_beta   90.00
_cell.angle_gamma   90.00
#
_symmetry.space_group_name_H-M   'P 1'
#
loop_
_entity.id
_entity.type
_entity.pdbx_description
1 polymer ?
#
loop_
_entity_poly.entity_id
_entity_poly.type
_entity_poly.pdbx_seq_one_letter_code
_entity_poly.pdbx_strand_id
1 'polypeptide(L)'
;RYAFSTGFSAKNHTTILNYLSALSRFGLAHLTRQTNISSPFISVYDDKKHAEAVARYFAEVYEEDTVVVTVDTRYFARGPVFRAVDLVEGSKGWLHWGEYLVMYRIPPQAIRDETVVGRGHAQKWKGVGVIG
;
A
#
# COMPACT_ATOMS: atom_id res chain seq x y z
N ARG A 1 -8.27 -2.27 1.90
CA ARG A 1 -9.53 -1.49 1.86
C ARG A 1 -9.28 -0.16 2.55
N TYR A 2 -9.89 0.91 2.06
CA TYR A 2 -9.73 2.25 2.59
C TYR A 2 -11.06 2.97 2.72
N ALA A 3 -11.20 3.77 3.77
CA ALA A 3 -12.17 4.85 3.87
C ALA A 3 -11.64 5.89 4.87
N PHE A 4 -11.86 7.18 4.60
CA PHE A 4 -11.41 8.28 5.46
C PHE A 4 -11.69 8.05 6.95
N SER A 5 -12.92 7.65 7.29
CA SER A 5 -13.38 7.46 8.67
C SER A 5 -12.76 6.26 9.39
N THR A 6 -12.19 5.29 8.66
CA THR A 6 -11.67 4.04 9.23
C THR A 6 -10.19 3.80 8.99
N GLY A 7 -9.56 4.59 8.10
CA GLY A 7 -8.20 4.40 7.64
C GLY A 7 -8.06 3.23 6.65
N PHE A 8 -6.85 2.65 6.60
CA PHE A 8 -6.58 1.47 5.77
C PHE A 8 -6.65 0.18 6.58
N SER A 9 -7.15 -0.86 5.93
CA SER A 9 -7.09 -2.24 6.43
C SER A 9 -6.57 -3.16 5.33
N ALA A 10 -5.54 -3.95 5.65
CA ALA A 10 -5.05 -5.03 4.80
C ALA A 10 -6.14 -6.09 4.57
N LYS A 11 -5.95 -6.97 3.58
CA LYS A 11 -6.91 -8.06 3.28
C LYS A 11 -6.86 -9.17 4.32
N ASN A 12 -5.75 -9.29 5.06
CA ASN A 12 -5.49 -10.33 6.03
C ASN A 12 -4.98 -9.71 7.35
N HIS A 13 -5.60 -10.07 8.47
CA HIS A 13 -5.24 -9.57 9.81
C HIS A 13 -4.81 -10.68 10.77
N THR A 14 -4.76 -11.93 10.32
CA THR A 14 -4.48 -13.10 11.16
C THR A 14 -3.10 -13.68 10.92
N THR A 15 -2.46 -13.36 9.80
CA THR A 15 -1.12 -13.86 9.47
C THR A 15 -0.03 -13.17 10.27
N ILE A 16 0.56 -13.90 11.21
CA ILE A 16 1.72 -13.48 11.98
C ILE A 16 2.99 -13.77 11.18
N LEU A 17 3.87 -12.77 11.02
CA LEU A 17 5.16 -12.90 10.35
C LEU A 17 6.27 -13.06 11.39
N ASN A 18 6.50 -14.28 11.85
CA ASN A 18 7.51 -14.61 12.87
C ASN A 18 8.77 -15.30 12.31
N TYR A 19 8.87 -15.48 10.99
CA TYR A 19 10.05 -16.03 10.33
C TYR A 19 10.19 -15.49 8.90
N LEU A 20 11.42 -15.42 8.40
CA LEU A 20 11.75 -14.78 7.12
C LEU A 20 11.07 -15.42 5.91
N SER A 21 10.84 -16.74 5.92
CA SER A 21 10.16 -17.40 4.79
C SER A 21 8.69 -17.01 4.67
N ALA A 22 7.99 -16.69 5.77
CA ALA A 22 6.65 -16.11 5.70
C ALA A 22 6.71 -14.69 5.14
N LEU A 23 7.65 -13.86 5.61
CA LEU A 23 7.84 -12.52 5.07
C LEU A 23 8.10 -12.55 3.57
N SER A 24 9.03 -13.40 3.10
CA SER A 24 9.34 -13.55 1.68
C SER A 24 8.10 -14.00 0.88
N ARG A 25 7.39 -15.04 1.34
CA ARG A 25 6.18 -15.54 0.67
C ARG A 25 5.09 -14.47 0.55
N PHE A 26 4.69 -13.86 1.66
CA PHE A 26 3.60 -12.88 1.65
C PHE A 26 4.03 -11.56 1.00
N GLY A 27 5.29 -11.15 1.20
CA GLY A 27 5.86 -9.93 0.62
C GLY A 27 5.94 -10.01 -0.90
N LEU A 28 6.56 -11.08 -1.42
CA LEU A 28 6.64 -11.30 -2.86
C LEU A 28 5.25 -11.45 -3.48
N ALA A 29 4.34 -12.20 -2.85
CA ALA A 29 2.98 -12.33 -3.34
C ALA A 29 2.24 -10.98 -3.40
N HIS A 30 2.45 -10.12 -2.41
CA HIS A 30 1.87 -8.78 -2.38
C HIS A 30 2.43 -7.89 -3.49
N LEU A 31 3.76 -7.81 -3.61
CA LEU A 31 4.45 -6.96 -4.58
C LEU A 31 4.19 -7.43 -6.03
N THR A 32 4.12 -8.74 -6.24
CA THR A 32 3.79 -9.34 -7.54
C THR A 32 2.29 -9.47 -7.82
N ARG A 33 1.43 -8.93 -6.93
CA ARG A 33 -0.03 -8.86 -7.08
C ARG A 33 -0.70 -10.24 -7.25
N GLN A 34 -0.19 -11.27 -6.59
CA GLN A 34 -0.82 -12.59 -6.57
C GLN A 34 -2.18 -12.53 -5.86
N THR A 35 -3.22 -13.07 -6.50
CA THR A 35 -4.61 -12.98 -6.01
C THR A 35 -5.02 -14.15 -5.11
N ASN A 36 -4.29 -15.27 -5.16
CA ASN A 36 -4.53 -16.47 -4.36
C ASN A 36 -3.92 -16.41 -2.94
N ILE A 37 -3.20 -15.33 -2.60
CA ILE A 37 -2.60 -15.12 -1.28
C ILE A 37 -3.18 -13.82 -0.70
N SER A 38 -3.87 -13.93 0.44
CA SER A 38 -4.41 -12.75 1.12
C SER A 38 -3.29 -12.00 1.85
N SER A 39 -2.92 -10.83 1.31
CA SER A 39 -1.80 -10.04 1.84
C SER A 39 -2.13 -9.40 3.19
N PRO A 40 -1.21 -9.49 4.19
CA PRO A 40 -1.30 -8.75 5.44
C PRO A 40 -0.76 -7.32 5.33
N PHE A 41 -0.36 -6.87 4.15
CA PHE A 41 0.32 -5.59 3.94
C PHE A 41 -0.57 -4.51 3.32
N ILE A 42 -0.19 -3.27 3.61
CA ILE A 42 -0.65 -2.03 2.99
C ILE A 42 0.59 -1.33 2.43
N SER A 43 0.59 -1.06 1.13
CA SER A 43 1.63 -0.27 0.46
C SER A 43 1.51 1.20 0.81
N VAL A 44 2.63 1.80 1.21
CA VAL A 44 2.80 3.25 1.35
C VAL A 44 4.09 3.68 0.68
N TYR A 45 4.12 4.89 0.13
CA TYR A 45 5.29 5.43 -0.56
C TYR A 45 5.89 6.60 0.23
N ASP A 46 7.22 6.73 0.20
CA ASP A 46 7.93 7.84 0.85
C ASP A 46 8.04 9.11 0.00
N ASP A 47 7.79 9.02 -1.32
CA ASP A 47 7.75 10.16 -2.24
C ASP A 47 6.36 10.38 -2.84
N LYS A 48 5.84 11.60 -2.68
CA LYS A 48 4.50 11.97 -3.16
C LYS A 48 4.39 11.89 -4.68
N LYS A 49 5.40 12.37 -5.42
CA LYS A 49 5.34 12.38 -6.89
C LYS A 49 5.30 10.95 -7.44
N HIS A 50 6.08 10.07 -6.85
CA HIS A 50 6.11 8.68 -7.22
C HIS A 50 4.79 7.98 -6.90
N ALA A 51 4.22 8.22 -5.72
CA ALA A 51 2.92 7.67 -5.37
C ALA A 51 1.78 8.14 -6.29
N GLU A 52 1.81 9.42 -6.71
CA GLU A 52 0.89 9.94 -7.71
C GLU A 52 1.08 9.24 -9.07
N ALA A 53 2.33 8.99 -9.50
CA ALA A 53 2.61 8.27 -10.73
C ALA A 53 2.09 6.82 -10.68
N VAL A 54 2.32 6.13 -9.56
CA VAL A 54 1.78 4.78 -9.31
C VAL A 54 0.25 4.79 -9.30
N ALA A 55 -0.36 5.77 -8.63
CA ALA A 55 -1.81 5.93 -8.57
C ALA A 55 -2.42 6.16 -9.95
N ARG A 56 -1.82 7.03 -10.78
CA ARG A 56 -2.25 7.24 -12.18
C ARG A 56 -2.13 5.98 -13.01
N TYR A 57 -1.00 5.27 -12.91
CA TYR A 57 -0.81 3.99 -13.60
C TYR A 57 -1.92 2.98 -13.25
N PHE A 58 -2.27 2.84 -11.97
CA PHE A 58 -3.35 1.93 -11.59
C PHE A 58 -4.75 2.42 -11.93
N ALA A 59 -4.98 3.73 -11.88
CA ALA A 59 -6.24 4.32 -12.34
C ALA A 59 -6.48 4.02 -13.83
N GLU A 60 -5.45 4.13 -14.67
CA GLU A 60 -5.50 3.79 -16.09
C GLU A 60 -5.66 2.29 -16.31
N VAL A 61 -4.87 1.45 -15.64
CA VAL A 61 -4.88 -0.01 -15.84
C VAL A 61 -6.21 -0.65 -15.43
N TYR A 62 -6.85 -0.16 -14.38
CA TYR A 62 -8.10 -0.72 -13.87
C TYR A 62 -9.34 0.09 -14.25
N GLU A 63 -9.16 1.28 -14.85
CA GLU A 63 -10.23 2.24 -15.15
C GLU A 63 -11.03 2.67 -13.91
N GLU A 64 -10.32 2.87 -12.79
CA GLU A 64 -10.94 3.16 -11.50
C GLU A 64 -10.47 4.45 -10.83
N ASP A 65 -11.41 5.07 -10.10
CA ASP A 65 -11.11 6.23 -9.26
C ASP A 65 -10.00 5.88 -8.27
N THR A 66 -8.86 6.57 -8.38
CA THR A 66 -7.73 6.35 -7.47
C THR A 66 -7.36 7.65 -6.80
N VAL A 67 -7.30 7.61 -5.47
CA VAL A 67 -6.87 8.73 -4.63
C VAL A 67 -5.49 8.47 -4.08
N VAL A 68 -4.73 9.53 -3.86
CA VAL A 68 -3.52 9.49 -3.04
C VAL A 68 -3.87 10.03 -1.66
N VAL A 69 -3.52 9.26 -0.64
CA VAL A 69 -3.84 9.52 0.75
C VAL A 69 -2.55 9.83 1.49
N THR A 70 -2.44 11.02 2.08
CA THR A 70 -1.29 11.36 2.91
C THR A 70 -1.47 10.77 4.30
N VAL A 71 -0.45 10.09 4.81
CA VAL A 71 -0.44 9.36 6.08
C VAL A 71 0.71 9.81 6.98
N ASP A 72 0.37 10.15 8.21
CA ASP A 72 1.32 10.53 9.26
C ASP A 72 1.76 9.30 10.06
N THR A 73 3.02 8.94 9.89
CA THR A 73 3.62 7.75 10.49
C THR A 73 3.72 7.83 12.02
N ARG A 74 3.59 9.01 12.63
CA ARG A 74 3.57 9.15 14.10
C ARG A 74 2.38 8.46 14.76
N TYR A 75 1.31 8.23 14.01
CA TYR A 75 0.12 7.52 14.47
C TYR A 75 0.15 6.02 14.15
N PHE A 76 1.25 5.53 13.56
CA PHE A 76 1.36 4.10 13.29
C PHE A 76 1.51 3.34 14.61
N ALA A 77 0.80 2.21 14.71
CA ALA A 77 1.04 1.29 15.80
C ALA A 77 2.48 0.75 15.71
N ARG A 78 3.09 0.44 16.86
CA ARG A 78 4.37 -0.27 16.89
C ARG A 78 4.20 -1.61 16.19
N GLY A 79 5.00 -1.85 15.17
CA GLY A 79 4.91 -3.04 14.34
C GLY A 79 5.98 -3.03 13.26
N PRO A 80 6.19 -4.18 12.61
CA PRO A 80 7.19 -4.25 11.56
C PRO A 80 6.72 -3.48 10.32
N VAL A 81 7.68 -2.78 9.72
CA VAL A 81 7.54 -2.13 8.41
C VAL A 81 8.69 -2.63 7.56
N PHE A 82 8.39 -3.03 6.34
CA PHE A 82 9.37 -3.64 5.43
C PHE A 82 9.55 -2.79 4.19
N ARG A 83 10.79 -2.56 3.76
CA ARG A 83 11.04 -1.91 2.47
C ARG A 83 10.78 -2.91 1.35
N ALA A 84 9.97 -2.53 0.38
CA ALA A 84 9.63 -3.40 -0.74
C ALA A 84 10.88 -3.81 -1.53
N VAL A 85 11.82 -2.89 -1.71
CA VAL A 85 13.09 -3.12 -2.43
C VAL A 85 13.97 -4.19 -1.80
N ASP A 86 13.85 -4.44 -0.49
CA ASP A 86 14.61 -5.50 0.19
C ASP A 86 14.01 -6.89 -0.10
N LEU A 87 12.79 -6.96 -0.64
CA LEU A 87 12.04 -8.19 -0.88
C LEU A 87 12.03 -8.60 -2.35
N VAL A 88 12.37 -7.70 -3.28
CA VAL A 88 12.41 -7.99 -4.72
C VAL A 88 13.85 -8.02 -5.24
N GLU A 89 14.23 -9.08 -5.94
CA GLU A 89 15.53 -9.15 -6.61
C GLU A 89 15.50 -8.36 -7.93
N GLY A 90 16.25 -7.25 -7.99
CA GLY A 90 16.60 -6.56 -9.24
C GLY A 90 15.62 -5.50 -9.78
N SER A 91 15.80 -5.16 -11.07
CA SER A 91 15.28 -3.99 -11.79
C SER A 91 13.78 -3.97 -12.12
N LYS A 92 12.94 -4.76 -11.43
CA LYS A 92 11.47 -4.73 -11.58
C LYS A 92 10.83 -3.49 -10.89
N GLY A 93 11.64 -2.47 -10.62
CA GLY A 93 11.63 -1.74 -9.37
C GLY A 93 11.02 -0.35 -9.39
N TRP A 94 10.49 0.14 -10.52
CA TRP A 94 9.91 1.49 -10.52
C TRP A 94 8.67 1.53 -9.61
N LEU A 95 7.71 0.61 -9.78
CA LEU A 95 6.49 0.54 -8.95
C LEU A 95 6.76 0.41 -7.44
N HIS A 96 7.91 -0.15 -7.08
CA HIS A 96 8.27 -0.48 -5.70
C HIS A 96 9.33 0.48 -5.14
N TRP A 97 9.74 1.49 -5.91
CA TRP A 97 10.70 2.49 -5.47
C TRP A 97 10.10 3.32 -4.33
N GLY A 98 10.80 3.43 -3.21
CA GLY A 98 10.28 4.14 -2.04
C GLY A 98 9.05 3.49 -1.40
N GLU A 99 8.67 2.26 -1.78
CA GLU A 99 7.52 1.56 -1.19
C GLU A 99 7.89 0.86 0.11
N TYR A 100 7.04 1.04 1.12
CA TYR A 100 7.07 0.35 2.40
C TYR A 100 5.77 -0.45 2.59
N LEU A 101 5.92 -1.62 3.21
CA LEU A 101 4.84 -2.52 3.53
C LEU A 101 4.50 -2.40 5.02
N VAL A 102 3.36 -1.80 5.30
CA VAL A 102 2.80 -1.66 6.67
C VAL A 102 1.86 -2.81 6.94
N MET A 103 1.99 -3.46 8.10
CA MET A 103 1.12 -4.58 8.45
C MET A 103 -0.25 -4.14 8.97
N TYR A 104 -1.27 -4.88 8.54
CA TYR A 104 -2.65 -4.91 9.04
C TYR A 104 -3.47 -3.63 8.89
N ARG A 105 -3.04 -2.52 9.49
CA ARG A 105 -3.89 -1.33 9.66
C ARG A 105 -3.08 -0.04 9.68
N ILE A 106 -3.58 0.96 8.97
CA ILE A 106 -3.25 2.37 9.18
C ILE A 106 -4.50 3.02 9.78
N PRO A 107 -4.44 3.57 11.01
CA PRO A 107 -5.62 4.07 11.70
C PRO A 107 -6.11 5.39 11.09
N PRO A 108 -7.39 5.78 11.28
CA PRO A 108 -7.93 7.01 10.70
C PRO A 108 -7.20 8.27 11.19
N GLN A 109 -6.67 8.26 12.41
CA GLN A 109 -5.88 9.36 12.98
C GLN A 109 -4.59 9.64 12.21
N ALA A 110 -4.08 8.66 11.46
CA ALA A 110 -2.92 8.84 10.61
C ALA A 110 -3.28 9.54 9.28
N ILE A 111 -4.55 9.59 8.88
CA ILE A 111 -4.96 10.15 7.59
C ILE A 111 -4.95 11.68 7.67
N ARG A 112 -4.21 12.33 6.77
CA ARG A 112 -4.07 13.80 6.74
C ARG A 112 -4.84 14.47 5.62
N ASP A 113 -4.77 13.89 4.43
CA ASP A 113 -5.35 14.46 3.22
C ASP A 113 -5.68 13.34 2.21
N GLU A 114 -6.67 13.58 1.36
CA GLU A 114 -7.03 12.73 0.23
C GLU A 114 -7.08 13.58 -1.04
N THR A 115 -6.20 13.28 -2.01
CA THR A 115 -6.19 13.94 -3.32
C THR A 115 -6.63 12.94 -4.39
N VAL A 116 -7.68 13.26 -5.15
CA VAL A 116 -8.10 12.46 -6.32
C VAL A 116 -7.11 12.66 -7.46
N VAL A 117 -6.50 11.58 -7.94
CA VAL A 117 -5.43 11.65 -8.97
C VAL A 117 -5.85 11.05 -10.31
N GLY A 118 -6.84 10.17 -10.30
CA GLY A 118 -7.50 9.67 -11.50
C GLY A 118 -9.00 9.51 -11.25
N ARG A 119 -9.82 9.91 -12.21
CA ARG A 119 -11.25 9.60 -12.25
C ARG A 119 -11.47 8.47 -13.26
N GLY A 120 -11.74 7.27 -12.78
CA GLY A 120 -12.10 6.12 -13.60
C GLY A 120 -13.61 6.01 -13.76
N HIS A 121 -14.07 5.17 -14.69
CA HIS A 121 -15.50 4.95 -14.91
C HIS A 121 -16.13 3.95 -13.92
N ALA A 122 -15.32 3.27 -13.07
CA ALA A 122 -15.79 2.27 -12.10
C ALA A 122 -15.10 2.39 -10.70
N GLN A 123 -15.82 2.08 -9.61
CA GLN A 123 -15.38 2.31 -8.21
C GLN A 123 -14.98 1.02 -7.43
N LYS A 124 -13.77 0.45 -7.55
CA LYS A 124 -13.34 -0.69 -6.69
C LYS A 124 -12.05 -0.46 -5.88
N TRP A 125 -11.10 0.36 -6.33
CA TRP A 125 -9.89 0.77 -5.62
C TRP A 125 -10.14 2.14 -4.97
N LYS A 126 -9.75 2.31 -3.70
CA LYS A 126 -10.11 3.50 -2.92
C LYS A 126 -8.93 4.32 -2.43
N GLY A 127 -7.68 3.99 -2.77
CA GLY A 127 -6.55 4.88 -2.49
C GLY A 127 -5.17 4.24 -2.34
N VAL A 128 -4.13 5.05 -2.58
CA VAL A 128 -2.69 4.78 -2.44
C VAL A 128 -2.14 5.66 -1.31
N GLY A 129 -1.42 5.09 -0.33
CA GLY A 129 -0.87 5.86 0.79
C GLY A 129 0.49 6.53 0.50
N VAL A 130 0.72 7.72 1.05
CA VAL A 130 1.98 8.51 0.97
C VAL A 130 2.37 8.99 2.35
N ILE A 131 3.63 8.83 2.75
CA ILE A 131 4.14 9.34 4.01
C ILE A 131 4.23 10.87 3.96
N GLY A 132 3.61 11.58 4.92
CA GLY A 132 3.63 13.04 5.01
C GLY A 132 2.87 13.62 6.20
#